data_AF-L9XKR2-F1
#
_entry.id   AF-L9XKR2-F1
#
_cell.length_a   1.000
_cell.length_b   1.000
_cell.length_c   1.000
_cell.angle_alpha   90.00
_cell.angle_beta   90.00
_cell.angle_gamma   90.00
#
_symmetry.space_group_name_H-M   'P 1'
#
loop_
_entity.id
_entity.type
_entity.pdbx_description
1 polymer ?
#
loop_
_entity_poly.entity_id
_entity_poly.type
_entity_poly.pdbx_seq_one_letter_code
_entity_poly.pdbx_strand_id
1 'polypeptide(L)'
;MGLGSTAKKIQGLSDRAEAMYKQVQELQQRIIGLEEEVDDTHDTVERLDHQIAEQRELLLAIADEHDIDGEQILAEAAIDEAELEAESEDGDAADDTDGGNGTEAEASDATAE
;
A
#
# COMPACT_ATOMS: atom_id res chain seq x y z
N MET A 1 -10.54 29.26 45.20
CA MET A 1 -10.46 28.05 44.36
C MET A 1 -9.73 28.41 43.07
N GLY A 2 -8.41 28.21 42.99
CA GLY A 2 -7.66 28.67 41.80
C GLY A 2 -6.26 28.10 41.63
N LEU A 3 -5.58 27.74 42.72
CA LEU A 3 -4.24 27.12 42.64
C LEU A 3 -4.29 25.61 42.32
N GLY A 4 -5.31 24.91 42.78
CA GLY A 4 -5.48 23.46 42.53
C GLY A 4 -5.89 23.12 41.10
N SER A 5 -6.63 24.00 40.41
CA SER A 5 -7.01 23.80 39.01
C SER A 5 -5.85 24.01 38.04
N THR A 6 -4.91 24.90 38.35
CA THR A 6 -3.68 25.10 37.56
C THR A 6 -2.70 23.94 37.74
N ALA A 7 -2.52 23.44 38.98
CA ALA A 7 -1.71 22.25 39.23
C ALA A 7 -2.26 21.01 38.50
N LYS A 8 -3.60 20.82 38.49
CA LYS A 8 -4.23 19.71 37.78
C LYS A 8 -4.12 19.81 36.25
N LYS A 9 -4.12 21.02 35.69
CA LYS A 9 -3.87 21.25 34.26
C LYS A 9 -2.41 20.96 33.88
N ILE A 10 -1.46 21.32 34.74
CA ILE A 10 -0.04 20.99 34.53
C ILE A 10 0.17 19.47 34.58
N GLN A 11 -0.46 18.80 35.54
CA GLN A 11 -0.42 17.33 35.63
C GLN A 11 -1.01 16.67 34.38
N GLY A 12 -2.21 17.10 33.94
CA GLY A 12 -2.83 16.54 32.73
C GLY A 12 -2.05 16.83 31.44
N LEU A 13 -1.32 17.95 31.36
CA LEU A 13 -0.40 18.23 30.26
C LEU A 13 0.79 17.27 30.26
N SER A 14 1.37 16.99 31.43
CA SER A 14 2.44 16.02 31.59
C SER A 14 1.98 14.60 31.23
N ASP A 15 0.82 14.18 31.72
CA ASP A 15 0.24 12.86 31.42
C ASP A 15 0.01 12.70 29.90
N ARG A 16 -0.50 13.75 29.24
CA ARG A 16 -0.71 13.76 27.78
C ARG A 16 0.62 13.78 27.01
N ALA A 17 1.62 14.50 27.50
CA ALA A 17 2.95 14.52 26.91
C ALA A 17 3.63 13.14 27.02
N GLU A 18 3.47 12.44 28.15
CA GLU A 18 3.96 11.08 28.33
C GLU A 18 3.28 10.09 27.37
N ALA A 19 1.95 10.19 27.22
CA ALA A 19 1.21 9.37 26.27
C ALA A 19 1.65 9.62 24.82
N MET A 20 1.83 10.89 24.43
CA MET A 20 2.36 11.24 23.10
C MET A 20 3.77 10.72 22.89
N TYR A 21 4.64 10.81 23.90
CA TYR A 21 5.99 10.27 23.82
C TYR A 21 5.98 8.75 23.56
N LYS A 22 5.16 7.99 24.31
CA LYS A 22 4.99 6.54 24.08
C LYS A 22 4.49 6.23 22.68
N GLN A 23 3.49 6.97 22.20
CA GLN A 23 2.94 6.78 20.86
C GLN A 23 3.99 7.05 19.76
N VAL A 24 4.84 8.07 19.92
CA VAL A 24 5.92 8.34 18.97
C VAL A 24 6.97 7.23 19.00
N GLN A 25 7.29 6.68 20.18
CA GLN A 25 8.22 5.56 20.30
C GLN A 25 7.68 4.27 19.65
N GLU A 26 6.38 3.99 19.79
CA GLU A 26 5.73 2.87 19.11
C GLU A 26 5.70 3.07 17.59
N LEU A 27 5.40 4.28 17.13
CA LEU A 27 5.42 4.62 15.72
C LEU A 27 6.84 4.47 15.13
N GLN A 28 7.86 4.93 15.85
CA GLN A 28 9.25 4.77 15.45
C GLN A 28 9.62 3.29 15.28
N GLN A 29 9.27 2.45 16.26
CA GLN A 29 9.52 1.00 16.16
C GLN A 29 8.79 0.37 14.98
N ARG A 30 7.55 0.78 14.72
CA ARG A 30 6.78 0.28 13.57
C ARG A 30 7.42 0.68 12.24
N ILE A 31 7.94 1.91 12.14
CA ILE A 31 8.63 2.37 10.93
C ILE A 31 9.90 1.56 10.71
N ILE A 32 10.71 1.36 11.75
CA ILE A 32 11.94 0.54 11.65
C ILE A 32 11.61 -0.88 11.19
N GLY A 33 10.56 -1.50 11.76
CA GLY A 33 10.14 -2.84 11.34
C GLY A 33 9.62 -2.89 9.89
N LEU A 34 8.96 -1.82 9.43
CA LEU A 34 8.51 -1.73 8.05
C LEU A 34 9.69 -1.55 7.09
N GLU A 35 10.69 -0.74 7.47
CA GLU A 35 11.91 -0.57 6.69
C GLU A 35 12.65 -1.90 6.52
N GLU A 36 12.80 -2.68 7.60
CA GLU A 36 13.41 -4.02 7.57
C GLU A 36 12.61 -4.99 6.68
N GLU A 37 11.28 -5.01 6.77
CA GLU A 37 10.44 -5.88 5.94
C GLU A 37 10.50 -5.50 4.45
N VAL A 38 10.62 -4.20 4.15
CA VAL A 38 10.79 -3.73 2.76
C VAL A 38 12.15 -4.15 2.21
N ASP A 39 13.21 -4.05 2.99
CA ASP A 39 14.55 -4.51 2.59
C ASP A 39 14.55 -6.03 2.34
N ASP A 40 13.97 -6.83 3.24
CA ASP A 40 13.83 -8.29 3.08
C ASP A 40 13.00 -8.66 1.84
N THR A 41 11.95 -7.88 1.57
CA THR A 41 11.11 -8.06 0.38
C THR A 41 11.89 -7.73 -0.88
N HIS A 42 12.68 -6.66 -0.88
CA HIS A 42 13.54 -6.28 -2.00
C HIS A 42 14.54 -7.38 -2.34
N ASP A 43 15.26 -7.89 -1.32
CA ASP A 43 16.21 -9.00 -1.50
C ASP A 43 15.53 -10.26 -2.05
N THR A 44 14.28 -10.51 -1.61
CA THR A 44 13.50 -11.64 -2.11
C THR A 44 13.09 -11.45 -3.57
N VAL A 45 12.66 -10.25 -3.96
CA VAL A 45 12.31 -9.91 -5.34
C VAL A 45 13.54 -10.01 -6.24
N GLU A 46 14.68 -9.45 -5.85
CA GLU A 46 15.92 -9.53 -6.64
C GLU A 46 16.34 -10.98 -6.90
N ARG A 47 16.25 -11.84 -5.87
CA ARG A 47 16.52 -13.27 -6.00
C ARG A 47 15.54 -13.96 -6.94
N LEU A 48 14.25 -13.61 -6.86
CA LEU A 48 13.22 -14.18 -7.74
C LEU A 48 13.42 -13.75 -9.19
N ASP A 49 13.72 -12.47 -9.43
CA ASP A 49 14.02 -11.96 -10.78
C ASP A 49 15.19 -12.70 -11.41
N HIS A 50 16.25 -12.95 -10.62
CA HIS A 50 17.38 -13.74 -11.08
C HIS A 50 16.98 -15.17 -11.46
N GLN A 51 16.22 -15.86 -10.60
CA GLN A 51 15.77 -17.23 -10.87
C GLN A 51 14.83 -17.31 -12.08
N ILE A 52 13.94 -16.33 -12.26
CA ILE A 52 13.03 -16.27 -13.41
C ILE A 52 13.83 -16.04 -14.70
N ALA A 53 14.85 -15.19 -14.67
CA ALA A 53 15.73 -14.98 -15.83
C ALA A 53 16.47 -16.28 -16.21
N GLU A 54 17.01 -17.02 -15.24
CA GLU A 54 17.64 -18.32 -15.48
C GLU A 54 16.65 -19.35 -16.04
N GLN A 55 15.44 -19.41 -15.49
CA GLN A 55 14.39 -20.31 -15.97
C GLN A 55 13.94 -19.97 -17.39
N ARG A 56 13.83 -18.68 -17.72
CA ARG A 56 13.51 -18.22 -19.07
C ARG A 56 14.56 -18.70 -20.06
N GLU A 57 15.85 -18.53 -19.74
CA GLU A 57 16.94 -18.99 -20.59
C GLU A 57 16.91 -20.50 -20.79
N LEU A 58 16.65 -21.25 -19.72
CA LEU A 58 16.49 -22.71 -19.80
C LEU A 58 15.32 -23.11 -20.72
N LEU A 59 14.18 -22.41 -20.63
CA LEU A 59 13.02 -22.68 -21.48
C LEU A 59 13.30 -22.36 -22.96
N LEU A 60 14.03 -21.28 -23.24
CA LEU A 60 14.47 -20.94 -24.60
C LEU A 60 15.39 -22.03 -25.16
N ALA A 61 16.38 -22.48 -24.38
CA ALA A 61 17.25 -23.57 -24.80
C ALA A 61 16.50 -24.88 -25.09
N ILE A 62 15.44 -25.19 -24.32
CA ILE A 62 14.56 -26.34 -24.58
C ILE A 62 13.70 -26.12 -25.82
N ALA A 63 13.17 -24.90 -26.03
CA ALA A 63 12.38 -24.56 -27.21
C ALA A 63 13.21 -24.72 -28.50
N ASP A 64 14.46 -24.26 -28.48
CA ASP A 64 15.42 -24.43 -29.57
C ASP A 64 15.66 -25.91 -29.92
N GLU A 65 15.78 -26.79 -28.91
CA GLU A 65 15.94 -28.24 -29.12
C GLU A 65 14.72 -28.87 -29.81
N HIS A 66 13.55 -28.26 -29.66
CA HIS A 66 12.28 -28.70 -30.24
C HIS A 66 11.89 -27.95 -31.53
N ASP A 67 12.78 -27.13 -32.10
CA ASP A 67 12.52 -26.28 -33.27
C ASP A 67 11.34 -25.31 -33.04
N ILE A 68 11.17 -24.82 -31.81
CA ILE A 68 10.16 -23.84 -31.43
C ILE A 68 10.86 -22.47 -31.27
N ASP A 69 10.37 -21.44 -31.97
CA ASP A 69 10.86 -20.07 -31.83
C ASP A 69 10.31 -19.45 -30.53
N GLY A 70 11.06 -19.61 -29.44
CA GLY A 70 10.68 -19.13 -28.12
C GLY A 70 10.67 -17.61 -28.02
N GLU A 71 11.57 -16.92 -28.72
CA GLU A 71 11.63 -15.47 -28.78
C GLU A 71 10.38 -14.87 -29.42
N GLN A 72 9.89 -15.48 -30.51
CA GLN A 72 8.65 -15.05 -31.16
C GLN A 72 7.46 -15.19 -30.20
N ILE A 73 7.34 -16.33 -29.51
CA ILE A 73 6.24 -16.57 -28.56
C ILE A 73 6.24 -15.53 -27.43
N LEU A 74 7.42 -15.22 -26.88
CA LEU A 74 7.55 -14.22 -25.82
C LEU A 74 7.23 -12.81 -26.31
N ALA A 75 7.58 -12.48 -27.56
CA ALA A 75 7.23 -11.19 -28.16
C ALA A 75 5.72 -11.06 -28.37
N GLU A 76 5.05 -12.11 -28.84
CA GLU A 76 3.60 -12.13 -29.01
C GLU A 76 2.87 -11.99 -27.67
N ALA A 77 3.30 -12.74 -26.65
CA ALA A 77 2.74 -12.63 -25.30
C ALA A 77 2.89 -11.21 -24.70
N ALA A 78 4.01 -10.53 -24.95
CA ALA A 78 4.22 -9.15 -24.48
C ALA A 78 3.32 -8.13 -25.21
N ILE A 79 2.96 -8.40 -26.46
CA ILE A 79 1.99 -7.59 -27.21
C ILE A 79 0.59 -7.81 -26.64
N ASP A 80 0.17 -9.07 -26.46
CA ASP A 80 -1.13 -9.41 -25.89
C ASP A 80 -1.35 -8.75 -24.51
N GLU A 81 -0.31 -8.75 -23.66
CA GLU A 81 -0.38 -8.09 -22.35
C GLU A 81 -0.51 -6.56 -22.46
N ALA A 82 0.26 -5.93 -23.35
CA ALA A 82 0.14 -4.48 -23.60
C ALA A 82 -1.22 -4.08 -24.19
N GLU A 83 -1.81 -4.93 -25.04
CA GLU A 83 -3.16 -4.69 -25.58
C GLU A 83 -4.23 -4.79 -24.49
N LEU A 84 -4.13 -5.76 -23.58
CA LEU A 84 -5.05 -5.90 -22.44
C LEU A 84 -4.98 -4.71 -21.48
N GLU A 85 -3.78 -4.18 -21.22
CA GLU A 85 -3.60 -2.97 -20.41
C GLU A 85 -4.26 -1.76 -21.08
N ALA A 86 -4.04 -1.57 -22.38
CA ALA A 86 -4.63 -0.46 -23.14
C ALA A 86 -6.17 -0.52 -23.19
N GLU A 87 -6.75 -1.72 -23.33
CA GLU A 87 -8.22 -1.91 -23.29
C GLU A 87 -8.81 -1.62 -21.90
N SER A 88 -8.01 -1.78 -20.84
CA SER A 88 -8.44 -1.50 -19.46
C SER A 88 -8.43 0.00 -19.14
N GLU A 89 -7.54 0.78 -19.76
CA GLU A 89 -7.44 2.24 -19.56
C GLU A 89 -8.54 3.04 -20.28
N ASP A 90 -9.06 2.54 -21.41
CA ASP A 90 -10.13 3.20 -22.17
C ASP A 90 -11.55 3.03 -21.56
N GLY A 91 -11.68 2.26 -20.47
CA GLY A 91 -12.94 1.95 -19.79
C GLY A 91 -13.38 2.89 -18.66
N ASP A 92 -12.52 3.81 -18.20
CA ASP A 92 -12.77 4.64 -17.00
C ASP A 92 -13.38 6.03 -17.29
N ALA A 93 -13.79 6.29 -18.53
CA ALA A 93 -14.37 7.59 -18.94
C ALA A 93 -15.91 7.61 -18.95
N ALA A 94 -16.58 6.97 -17.98
CA ALA A 94 -18.02 7.14 -17.78
C ALA A 94 -18.50 6.62 -16.40
N ASP A 95 -18.37 7.42 -15.33
CA ASP A 95 -19.42 7.67 -14.31
C ASP A 95 -18.92 8.58 -13.18
N ASP A 96 -18.68 9.87 -13.44
CA ASP A 96 -18.67 10.86 -12.36
C ASP A 96 -19.24 12.18 -12.86
N THR A 97 -20.57 12.31 -12.75
CA THR A 97 -21.25 13.59 -12.48
C THR A 97 -22.74 13.33 -12.19
N ASP A 98 -23.05 12.98 -10.93
CA ASP A 98 -24.28 13.48 -10.30
C ASP A 98 -23.97 13.92 -8.87
N GLY A 99 -23.52 15.17 -8.78
CA GLY A 99 -23.38 15.90 -7.53
C GLY A 99 -24.75 16.26 -6.96
N GLY A 100 -25.24 15.41 -6.03
CA GLY A 100 -26.47 15.64 -5.27
C GLY A 100 -26.21 15.84 -3.78
N ASN A 101 -25.89 17.08 -3.40
CA ASN A 101 -25.81 17.61 -2.04
C ASN A 101 -26.98 17.18 -1.12
N GLY A 102 -26.68 16.63 0.06
CA GLY A 102 -27.67 16.36 1.09
C GLY A 102 -27.07 16.00 2.45
N THR A 103 -26.43 16.98 3.11
CA THR A 103 -26.16 16.93 4.55
C THR A 103 -27.48 16.87 5.32
N GLU A 104 -27.74 15.76 6.02
CA GLU A 104 -28.71 15.74 7.13
C GLU A 104 -28.11 14.97 8.31
N ALA A 105 -28.22 15.63 9.46
CA ALA A 105 -27.49 15.35 10.68
C ALA A 105 -28.18 14.28 11.52
N GLU A 106 -27.46 13.21 11.84
CA GLU A 106 -27.83 12.28 12.91
C GLU A 106 -27.02 12.65 14.16
N ALA A 107 -27.55 13.59 14.94
CA ALA A 107 -27.16 13.81 16.33
C ALA A 107 -28.35 13.39 17.21
N SER A 108 -28.41 12.10 17.53
CA SER A 108 -29.37 11.55 18.48
C SER A 108 -28.61 10.87 19.62
N ASP A 109 -28.05 11.67 20.53
CA ASP A 109 -27.84 11.22 21.90
C ASP A 109 -27.77 12.38 22.92
N ALA A 110 -28.44 12.16 24.05
CA ALA A 110 -28.30 12.80 25.36
C ALA A 110 -29.08 14.10 25.72
N THR A 111 -30.18 13.87 26.45
CA THR A 111 -30.57 14.48 27.77
C THR A 111 -31.69 15.55 27.81
N ALA A 112 -32.84 15.21 28.44
CA ALA A 112 -33.44 15.91 29.60
C ALA A 112 -34.93 15.52 29.83
N GLU A 113 -35.23 14.75 30.87
CA GLU A 113 -36.03 15.09 32.08
C GLU A 113 -36.37 13.82 32.89
#